data_AF-A0A6M4JCQ4-F1
#
_entry.id   AF-A0A6M4JCQ4-F1
#
_cell.length_a   1.000
_cell.length_b   1.000
_cell.length_c   1.000
_cell.angle_alpha   90.00
_cell.angle_beta   90.00
_cell.angle_gamma   90.00
#
_symmetry.space_group_name_H-M   'P 1'
#
loop_
_entity.id
_entity.type
_entity.pdbx_description
1 polymer ?
#
loop_
_entity_poly.entity_id
_entity_poly.type
_entity_poly.pdbx_seq_one_letter_code
_entity_poly.pdbx_strand_id
1 'polypeptide(L)'
;MTPNQLLTKSWNKTGFMYEFIAVYTLIFFVALWVFFAKLNKKENNKLYMTLGFTLATFLMFVIPWSWSYFLANRRSFALANPIIVLLQAMLQGADIIKKSFNPIFSGIWYLIGGEILGGIAGFITFIPLFYLLKHYFKDIEKYSENLKEITLLNIFKINSKANNNIKIFPIKEAIFISLFTATVPFLNYIHQVNYGATTFDKMFLILIVVAFTIYISSYFGYYAFHIFFSFMNLVLSIIYVLSNLIKYVWNLKVNKVNDKTKLINWKKNIIQDTWSFLITSSLTIVIPLIFGSIVAQVLIHSGAGLNF
;
A
#
# COMPACT_ATOMS: atom_id res chain seq x y z
N MET A 1 -21.97 1.76 4.46
CA MET A 1 -21.98 3.16 4.01
C MET A 1 -21.43 3.22 2.61
N THR A 2 -21.97 4.10 1.77
CA THR A 2 -21.45 4.30 0.41
C THR A 2 -20.23 5.22 0.44
N PRO A 3 -19.35 5.18 -0.58
CA PRO A 3 -18.22 6.11 -0.69
C PRO A 3 -18.66 7.59 -0.57
N ASN A 4 -19.80 7.96 -1.17
CA ASN A 4 -20.36 9.31 -1.07
C ASN A 4 -20.65 9.72 0.40
N GLN A 5 -21.27 8.84 1.19
CA GLN A 5 -21.56 9.08 2.61
C GLN A 5 -20.29 9.24 3.46
N LEU A 6 -19.20 8.58 3.07
CA LEU A 6 -17.92 8.71 3.75
C LEU A 6 -17.23 10.04 3.39
N LEU A 7 -17.26 10.41 2.11
CA LEU A 7 -16.53 11.57 1.59
C LEU A 7 -17.21 12.91 1.92
N THR A 8 -18.53 12.94 2.07
CA THR A 8 -19.29 14.16 2.41
C THR A 8 -19.17 14.60 3.87
N LYS A 9 -18.74 13.70 4.76
CA LYS A 9 -18.54 14.01 6.19
C LYS A 9 -17.09 14.32 6.47
N SER A 10 -16.80 15.32 7.30
CA SER A 10 -15.44 15.60 7.78
C SER A 10 -14.91 14.55 8.75
N TRP A 11 -15.80 13.80 9.40
CA TRP A 11 -15.44 12.71 10.31
C TRP A 11 -16.49 11.60 10.31
N ASN A 12 -16.02 10.35 10.22
CA ASN A 12 -16.84 9.16 10.39
C ASN A 12 -16.05 8.06 11.10
N LYS A 13 -16.39 7.77 12.36
CA LYS A 13 -15.71 6.75 13.17
C LYS A 13 -15.73 5.37 12.49
N THR A 14 -16.85 4.98 11.88
CA THR A 14 -16.99 3.67 11.25
C THR A 14 -16.14 3.56 9.98
N GLY A 15 -16.16 4.59 9.13
CA GLY A 15 -15.28 4.67 7.96
C GLY A 15 -13.80 4.59 8.35
N PHE A 16 -13.39 5.43 9.31
CA PHE A 16 -12.04 5.42 9.88
C PHE A 16 -11.61 4.02 10.33
N MET A 17 -12.45 3.34 11.12
CA MET A 17 -12.14 2.01 11.64
C MET A 17 -11.97 0.97 10.54
N TYR A 18 -12.79 1.01 9.48
CA TYR A 18 -12.65 0.06 8.38
C TYR A 18 -11.39 0.31 7.56
N GLU A 19 -11.02 1.57 7.30
CA GLU A 19 -9.74 1.90 6.67
C GLU A 19 -8.55 1.44 7.52
N PHE A 20 -8.63 1.68 8.83
CA PHE A 20 -7.62 1.23 9.79
C PHE A 20 -7.44 -0.28 9.76
N ILE A 21 -8.52 -1.06 9.88
CA ILE A 21 -8.45 -2.54 9.92
C ILE A 21 -7.97 -3.10 8.59
N ALA A 22 -8.42 -2.52 7.46
CA ALA A 22 -8.00 -2.94 6.14
C ALA A 22 -6.49 -2.82 5.99
N VAL A 23 -5.94 -1.62 6.21
CA VAL A 23 -4.50 -1.38 5.99
C VAL A 23 -3.65 -2.04 7.08
N TYR A 24 -4.15 -2.14 8.32
CA TYR A 24 -3.55 -3.00 9.35
C TYR A 24 -3.32 -4.41 8.84
N THR A 25 -4.38 -5.02 8.28
CA THR A 25 -4.35 -6.38 7.75
C THR A 25 -3.35 -6.49 6.60
N LEU A 26 -3.40 -5.57 5.63
CA LEU A 26 -2.48 -5.55 4.51
C LEU A 26 -1.02 -5.56 4.97
N ILE A 27 -0.64 -4.59 5.80
CA ILE A 27 0.76 -4.40 6.20
C ILE A 27 1.26 -5.56 7.06
N PHE A 28 0.44 -6.03 8.00
CA PHE A 28 0.79 -7.16 8.85
C PHE A 28 1.06 -8.43 8.02
N PHE A 29 0.12 -8.80 7.15
CA PHE A 29 0.25 -10.03 6.35
C PHE A 29 1.31 -9.92 5.25
N VAL A 30 1.52 -8.75 4.66
CA VAL A 30 2.64 -8.54 3.72
C VAL A 30 3.98 -8.72 4.45
N ALA A 31 4.17 -8.09 5.61
CA ALA A 31 5.41 -8.22 6.37
C ALA A 31 5.68 -9.67 6.80
N LEU A 32 4.63 -10.36 7.26
CA LEU A 32 4.69 -11.78 7.62
C LEU A 32 5.03 -12.67 6.42
N TRP A 33 4.42 -12.42 5.26
CA TRP A 33 4.71 -13.17 4.05
C TRP A 33 6.16 -12.98 3.59
N VAL A 34 6.65 -11.73 3.59
CA VAL A 34 8.04 -11.44 3.22
C VAL A 34 9.02 -12.10 4.19
N PHE A 35 8.71 -12.15 5.48
CA PHE A 35 9.51 -12.88 6.46
C PHE A 35 9.64 -14.36 6.06
N PHE A 36 8.51 -15.03 5.81
CA PHE A 36 8.51 -16.43 5.39
C PHE A 36 9.16 -16.65 4.02
N ALA A 37 9.03 -15.70 3.10
CA ALA A 37 9.70 -15.76 1.80
C ALA A 37 11.22 -15.76 1.98
N LYS A 38 11.76 -14.84 2.78
CA LYS A 38 13.20 -14.76 3.06
C LYS A 38 13.70 -15.98 3.85
N LEU A 39 12.92 -16.45 4.82
CA LEU A 39 13.24 -17.67 5.58
C LEU A 39 13.44 -18.87 4.65
N ASN A 40 12.61 -18.95 3.59
CA ASN A 40 12.61 -20.04 2.62
C ASN A 40 13.41 -19.77 1.33
N LYS A 41 14.19 -18.67 1.23
CA LYS A 41 14.89 -18.25 -0.01
C LYS A 41 13.98 -18.08 -1.24
N LYS A 42 12.72 -17.67 -1.02
CA LYS A 42 11.68 -17.48 -2.05
C LYS A 42 11.40 -16.02 -2.35
N GLU A 43 12.12 -15.07 -1.77
CA GLU A 43 11.93 -13.63 -1.97
C GLU A 43 12.16 -13.17 -3.41
N ASN A 44 12.96 -13.90 -4.18
CA ASN A 44 13.18 -13.65 -5.61
C ASN A 44 12.19 -14.40 -6.52
N ASN A 45 11.39 -15.32 -5.96
CA ASN A 45 10.37 -16.03 -6.73
C ASN A 45 9.15 -15.11 -6.90
N LYS A 46 9.04 -14.55 -8.11
CA LYS A 46 7.97 -13.62 -8.52
C LYS A 46 6.57 -14.17 -8.26
N LEU A 47 6.33 -15.43 -8.59
CA LEU A 47 5.02 -16.06 -8.40
C LEU A 47 4.71 -16.21 -6.90
N TYR A 48 5.67 -16.69 -6.11
CA TYR A 48 5.50 -16.87 -4.67
C TYR A 48 5.20 -15.55 -3.94
N MET A 49 5.93 -14.50 -4.28
CA MET A 49 5.74 -13.17 -3.72
C MET A 49 4.43 -12.53 -4.18
N THR A 50 4.07 -12.67 -5.45
CA THR A 50 2.79 -12.19 -6.01
C THR A 50 1.61 -12.85 -5.30
N LEU A 51 1.65 -14.16 -5.10
CA LEU A 51 0.59 -14.89 -4.38
C LEU A 51 0.41 -14.35 -2.97
N GLY A 52 1.50 -14.15 -2.24
CA GLY A 52 1.44 -13.58 -0.89
C GLY A 52 0.85 -12.18 -0.84
N PHE A 53 1.30 -11.29 -1.73
CA PHE A 53 0.78 -9.93 -1.78
C PHE A 53 -0.69 -9.91 -2.18
N THR A 54 -1.08 -10.73 -3.15
CA THR A 54 -2.49 -10.88 -3.56
C THR A 54 -3.36 -11.39 -2.42
N LEU A 55 -2.90 -12.40 -1.67
CA LEU A 55 -3.62 -12.93 -0.51
C LEU A 55 -3.73 -11.87 0.61
N ALA A 56 -2.68 -11.09 0.86
CA ALA A 56 -2.75 -10.00 1.82
C ALA A 56 -3.75 -8.91 1.38
N THR A 57 -3.77 -8.56 0.08
CA THR A 57 -4.79 -7.64 -0.48
C THR A 57 -6.20 -8.23 -0.40
N PHE A 58 -6.36 -9.54 -0.57
CA PHE A 58 -7.65 -10.20 -0.36
C PHE A 58 -8.14 -10.06 1.07
N LEU A 59 -7.29 -10.38 2.04
CA LEU A 59 -7.63 -10.25 3.46
C LEU A 59 -7.93 -8.80 3.84
N MET A 60 -7.21 -7.83 3.27
CA MET A 60 -7.47 -6.41 3.44
C MET A 60 -8.91 -6.00 3.11
N PHE A 61 -9.54 -6.61 2.10
CA PHE A 61 -10.94 -6.30 1.76
C PHE A 61 -11.95 -7.23 2.46
N VAL A 62 -11.63 -8.52 2.57
CA VAL A 62 -12.55 -9.53 3.15
C VAL A 62 -12.75 -9.34 4.64
N ILE A 63 -11.69 -9.04 5.41
CA ILE A 63 -11.82 -8.93 6.87
C ILE A 63 -12.74 -7.75 7.25
N PRO A 64 -12.52 -6.51 6.76
CA PRO A 64 -13.46 -5.42 7.03
C PRO A 64 -14.88 -5.71 6.53
N TRP A 65 -15.02 -6.32 5.35
CA TRP A 65 -16.33 -6.68 4.80
C TRP A 65 -17.07 -7.68 5.70
N SER A 66 -16.42 -8.79 6.08
CA SER A 66 -16.97 -9.80 6.97
C SER A 66 -17.32 -9.20 8.34
N TRP A 67 -16.46 -8.36 8.90
CA TRP A 67 -16.73 -7.66 10.15
C TRP A 67 -17.97 -6.76 10.02
N SER A 68 -18.07 -6.00 8.93
CA SER A 68 -19.22 -5.12 8.67
C SER A 68 -20.54 -5.90 8.57
N TYR A 69 -20.49 -7.06 7.91
CA TYR A 69 -21.66 -7.89 7.66
C TYR A 69 -22.12 -8.63 8.92
N PHE A 70 -21.21 -9.32 9.62
CA PHE A 70 -21.59 -10.22 10.72
C PHE A 70 -21.65 -9.56 12.10
N LEU A 71 -20.77 -8.58 12.37
CA LEU A 71 -20.65 -8.02 13.73
C LEU A 71 -21.27 -6.63 13.86
N ALA A 72 -21.41 -5.88 12.75
CA ALA A 72 -21.95 -4.52 12.77
C ALA A 72 -23.35 -4.38 12.13
N ASN A 73 -23.89 -5.44 11.51
CA ASN A 73 -25.14 -5.41 10.74
C ASN A 73 -25.23 -4.22 9.75
N ARG A 74 -24.08 -3.79 9.21
CA ARG A 74 -23.97 -2.64 8.31
C ARG A 74 -23.10 -3.02 7.13
N ARG A 75 -23.63 -2.95 5.91
CA ARG A 75 -22.81 -3.13 4.71
C ARG A 75 -21.88 -1.94 4.55
N SER A 76 -20.61 -2.10 4.84
CA SER A 76 -19.60 -1.06 4.64
C SER A 76 -18.35 -1.68 4.02
N PHE A 77 -17.74 -0.93 3.12
CA PHE A 77 -16.52 -1.34 2.44
C PHE A 77 -15.42 -0.32 2.75
N ALA A 78 -14.23 -0.82 3.04
CA ALA A 78 -13.04 0.01 3.10
C ALA A 78 -12.59 0.34 1.67
N LEU A 79 -12.17 1.58 1.44
CA LEU A 79 -11.51 1.99 0.20
C LEU A 79 -10.05 1.47 0.19
N ALA A 80 -9.42 1.42 1.36
CA ALA A 80 -8.19 0.73 1.74
C ALA A 80 -6.96 1.08 0.88
N ASN A 81 -7.01 2.22 0.19
CA ASN A 81 -5.94 2.73 -0.64
C ASN A 81 -6.16 4.23 -0.92
N PRO A 82 -5.16 5.10 -0.71
CA PRO A 82 -5.30 6.53 -0.95
C PRO A 82 -5.69 6.86 -2.39
N ILE A 83 -5.25 6.06 -3.37
CA ILE A 83 -5.61 6.23 -4.78
C ILE A 83 -7.13 6.09 -4.94
N ILE A 84 -7.72 5.09 -4.30
CA ILE A 84 -9.17 4.84 -4.36
C ILE A 84 -9.91 5.97 -3.65
N VAL A 85 -9.45 6.39 -2.46
CA VAL A 85 -10.05 7.52 -1.72
C VAL A 85 -10.09 8.79 -2.57
N LEU A 86 -8.96 9.17 -3.16
CA LEU A 86 -8.85 10.38 -3.99
C LEU A 86 -9.66 10.28 -5.28
N LEU A 87 -9.63 9.13 -5.95
CA LEU A 87 -10.42 8.94 -7.17
C LEU A 87 -11.92 9.02 -6.85
N GLN A 88 -12.37 8.40 -5.76
CA GLN A 88 -13.77 8.47 -5.34
C GLN A 88 -14.17 9.90 -4.97
N ALA A 89 -13.31 10.67 -4.30
CA ALA A 89 -13.55 12.09 -4.02
C ALA A 89 -13.85 12.90 -5.29
N MET A 90 -13.18 12.57 -6.41
CA MET A 90 -13.43 13.19 -7.71
C MET A 90 -14.73 12.66 -8.32
N LEU A 91 -14.88 11.34 -8.47
CA LEU A 91 -16.02 10.74 -9.17
C LEU A 91 -17.36 11.07 -8.51
N GLN A 92 -17.43 11.08 -7.19
CA GLN A 92 -18.67 11.39 -6.44
C GLN A 92 -19.06 12.87 -6.51
N GLY A 93 -18.14 13.74 -6.96
CA GLY A 93 -18.40 15.17 -7.15
C GLY A 93 -19.01 15.52 -8.52
N ALA A 94 -19.19 14.54 -9.41
CA ALA A 94 -19.81 14.75 -10.71
C ALA A 94 -21.35 14.68 -10.59
N ASP A 95 -22.02 15.79 -10.88
CA ASP A 95 -23.49 15.87 -10.96
C ASP A 95 -23.91 15.95 -12.43
N ILE A 96 -24.50 14.85 -12.92
CA ILE A 96 -24.91 14.67 -14.31
C ILE A 96 -26.15 15.50 -14.64
N ILE A 97 -27.06 15.67 -13.67
CA ILE A 97 -28.31 16.41 -13.86
C ILE A 97 -28.00 17.91 -13.98
N LYS A 98 -27.16 18.43 -13.10
CA LYS A 98 -26.75 19.84 -13.11
C LYS A 98 -25.60 20.13 -14.07
N LYS A 99 -25.04 19.09 -14.72
CA LYS A 99 -23.82 19.16 -15.54
C LYS A 99 -22.69 19.93 -14.84
N SER A 100 -22.49 19.62 -13.55
CA SER A 100 -21.54 20.34 -12.70
C SER A 100 -20.53 19.38 -12.08
N PHE A 101 -19.34 19.89 -11.79
CA PHE A 101 -18.25 19.12 -11.19
C PHE A 101 -17.74 19.83 -9.94
N ASN A 102 -18.06 19.27 -8.78
CA ASN A 102 -17.64 19.76 -7.47
C ASN A 102 -17.09 18.59 -6.63
N PRO A 103 -15.79 18.27 -6.76
CA PRO A 103 -15.15 17.21 -5.99
C PRO A 103 -15.38 17.31 -4.48
N ILE A 104 -15.49 16.17 -3.81
CA ILE A 104 -15.84 16.08 -2.39
C ILE A 104 -14.62 15.64 -1.58
N PHE A 105 -13.90 16.60 -1.00
CA PHE A 105 -12.65 16.34 -0.27
C PHE A 105 -12.81 16.22 1.26
N SER A 106 -14.01 16.46 1.81
CA SER A 106 -14.21 16.60 3.26
C SER A 106 -13.78 15.37 4.07
N GLY A 107 -14.03 14.15 3.55
CA GLY A 107 -13.73 12.91 4.25
C GLY A 107 -12.32 12.34 4.06
N ILE A 108 -11.50 12.96 3.21
CA ILE A 108 -10.20 12.37 2.83
C ILE A 108 -9.26 12.24 4.01
N TRP A 109 -9.20 13.27 4.86
CA TRP A 109 -8.24 13.32 5.96
C TRP A 109 -8.42 12.18 6.95
N TYR A 110 -9.65 11.85 7.33
CA TYR A 110 -9.88 10.76 8.27
C TYR A 110 -9.75 9.39 7.60
N LEU A 111 -10.08 9.25 6.30
CA LEU A 111 -9.93 7.99 5.58
C LEU A 111 -8.44 7.64 5.43
N ILE A 112 -7.65 8.54 4.83
CA ILE A 112 -6.19 8.36 4.68
C ILE A 112 -5.52 8.32 6.06
N GLY A 113 -6.00 9.08 7.04
CA GLY A 113 -5.52 9.01 8.42
C GLY A 113 -5.73 7.62 9.04
N GLY A 114 -6.89 6.99 8.78
CA GLY A 114 -7.18 5.61 9.16
C GLY A 114 -6.21 4.62 8.51
N GLU A 115 -5.97 4.76 7.21
CA GLU A 115 -5.02 3.93 6.46
C GLU A 115 -3.60 4.03 7.03
N ILE A 116 -3.09 5.24 7.28
CA ILE A 116 -1.75 5.47 7.84
C ILE A 116 -1.64 4.86 9.24
N LEU A 117 -2.59 5.15 10.13
CA LEU A 117 -2.58 4.63 11.50
C LEU A 117 -2.73 3.11 11.54
N GLY A 118 -3.57 2.55 10.66
CA GLY A 118 -3.72 1.12 10.48
C GLY A 118 -2.40 0.46 10.06
N GLY A 119 -1.73 1.04 9.07
CA GLY A 119 -0.42 0.56 8.62
C GLY A 119 0.63 0.60 9.74
N ILE A 120 0.69 1.70 10.51
CA ILE A 120 1.62 1.81 11.65
C ILE A 120 1.32 0.72 12.69
N ALA A 121 0.06 0.55 13.07
CA ALA A 121 -0.35 -0.46 14.04
C ALA A 121 -0.05 -1.89 13.56
N GLY A 122 -0.28 -2.18 12.26
CA GLY A 122 0.03 -3.47 11.65
C GLY A 122 1.53 -3.78 11.70
N PHE A 123 2.36 -2.78 11.38
CA PHE A 123 3.81 -2.92 11.49
C PHE A 123 4.28 -3.09 12.95
N ILE A 124 3.75 -2.28 13.89
CA ILE A 124 4.10 -2.39 15.31
C ILE A 124 3.76 -3.79 15.85
N THR A 125 2.62 -4.35 15.46
CA THR A 125 2.21 -5.70 15.87
C THR A 125 3.09 -6.78 15.25
N PHE A 126 3.59 -6.56 14.03
CA PHE A 126 4.54 -7.47 13.38
C PHE A 126 5.90 -7.52 14.10
N ILE A 127 6.38 -6.43 14.72
CA ILE A 127 7.70 -6.38 15.39
C ILE A 127 7.89 -7.47 16.47
N PRO A 128 7.04 -7.62 17.50
CA PRO A 128 7.22 -8.67 18.49
C PRO A 128 7.12 -10.07 17.86
N LEU A 129 6.19 -10.26 16.92
CA LEU A 129 6.05 -11.53 16.20
C LEU A 129 7.31 -11.86 15.39
N PHE A 130 7.93 -10.87 14.73
CA PHE A 130 9.19 -11.03 14.01
C PHE A 130 10.30 -11.58 14.92
N TYR A 131 10.45 -11.01 16.13
CA TYR A 131 11.46 -11.48 17.08
C TYR A 131 11.13 -12.86 17.65
N LEU A 132 9.85 -13.14 17.93
CA LEU A 132 9.39 -14.46 18.38
C LEU A 132 9.67 -15.53 17.32
N LEU A 133 9.31 -15.28 16.06
CA LEU A 133 9.57 -16.20 14.96
C LEU A 133 11.08 -16.38 14.75
N LYS A 134 11.85 -15.29 14.79
CA LYS A 134 13.32 -15.35 14.69
C LYS A 134 13.93 -16.22 15.79
N HIS A 135 13.40 -16.12 17.01
CA HIS A 135 13.82 -16.96 18.12
C HIS A 135 13.41 -18.42 17.92
N TYR A 136 12.17 -18.66 17.52
CA TYR A 136 11.64 -20.01 17.31
C TYR A 136 12.41 -20.80 16.24
N PHE A 137 12.77 -20.14 15.13
CA PHE A 137 13.47 -20.81 14.03
C PHE A 137 15.00 -20.85 14.18
N LYS A 138 15.58 -20.24 15.21
CA LYS A 138 17.05 -20.09 15.34
C LYS A 138 17.79 -21.44 15.44
N ASP A 139 17.16 -22.43 16.07
CA ASP A 139 17.76 -23.74 16.37
C ASP A 139 17.53 -24.75 15.23
N ILE A 140 16.79 -24.36 14.18
CA ILE A 140 16.54 -25.22 13.02
C ILE A 140 17.64 -24.96 11.99
N GLU A 141 18.55 -25.94 11.84
CA GLU A 141 19.76 -25.86 11.00
C GLU A 141 19.46 -25.32 9.59
N LYS A 142 18.40 -25.82 8.96
CA LYS A 142 17.90 -25.41 7.62
C LYS A 142 17.71 -23.89 7.46
N TYR A 143 17.36 -23.18 8.54
CA TYR A 143 17.02 -21.75 8.50
C TYR A 143 18.08 -20.85 9.13
N SER A 144 19.03 -21.44 9.85
CA SER A 144 19.99 -20.74 10.72
C SER A 144 20.83 -19.68 9.99
N GLU A 145 21.27 -19.97 8.76
CA GLU A 145 22.04 -19.03 7.92
C GLU A 145 21.19 -17.83 7.48
N ASN A 146 19.98 -18.09 6.96
CA ASN A 146 19.09 -17.05 6.44
C ASN A 146 18.61 -16.11 7.55
N LEU A 147 18.36 -16.64 8.75
CA LEU A 147 17.89 -15.87 9.91
C LEU A 147 18.85 -14.74 10.31
N LYS A 148 20.15 -14.91 10.06
CA LYS A 148 21.16 -13.87 10.35
C LYS A 148 21.02 -12.66 9.43
N GLU A 149 20.68 -12.89 8.16
CA GLU A 149 20.52 -11.84 7.14
C GLU A 149 19.18 -11.11 7.24
N ILE A 150 18.17 -11.78 7.80
CA ILE A 150 16.83 -11.22 7.98
C ILE A 150 16.83 -10.22 9.15
N THR A 151 16.68 -8.94 8.81
CA THR A 151 16.53 -7.82 9.73
C THR A 151 15.24 -7.05 9.45
N LEU A 152 14.70 -6.35 10.45
CA LEU A 152 13.52 -5.50 10.27
C LEU A 152 13.72 -4.46 9.15
N LEU A 153 14.93 -3.91 9.03
CA LEU A 153 15.29 -2.92 8.01
C LEU A 153 15.18 -3.46 6.58
N ASN A 154 15.41 -4.76 6.43
CA ASN A 154 15.38 -5.40 5.13
C ASN A 154 14.00 -5.98 4.82
N ILE A 155 13.01 -5.92 5.72
CA ILE A 155 11.73 -6.62 5.51
C ILE A 155 10.96 -6.05 4.32
N PHE A 156 10.93 -4.72 4.15
CA PHE A 156 10.24 -4.07 3.03
C PHE A 156 11.17 -3.67 1.87
N LYS A 157 12.48 -3.98 1.97
CA LYS A 157 13.44 -3.67 0.91
C LYS A 157 13.44 -4.77 -0.15
N ILE A 158 13.01 -4.40 -1.34
CA ILE A 158 13.09 -5.23 -2.55
C ILE A 158 14.19 -4.64 -3.45
N ASN A 159 15.32 -5.36 -3.53
CA ASN A 159 16.42 -4.95 -4.39
C ASN A 159 16.09 -5.26 -5.85
N SER A 160 16.02 -4.22 -6.68
CA SER A 160 15.89 -4.37 -8.13
C SER A 160 16.60 -3.23 -8.86
N LYS A 161 17.03 -3.49 -10.11
CA LYS A 161 17.65 -2.47 -10.96
C LYS A 161 16.72 -1.27 -11.17
N ALA A 162 15.42 -1.51 -11.30
CA ALA A 162 14.43 -0.46 -11.50
C ALA A 162 14.16 0.35 -10.21
N ASN A 163 14.17 -0.29 -9.03
CA ASN A 163 14.06 0.41 -7.74
C ASN A 163 15.28 1.28 -7.43
N ASN A 164 16.45 0.86 -7.90
CA ASN A 164 17.71 1.55 -7.64
C ASN A 164 18.08 2.61 -8.69
N ASN A 165 17.27 2.76 -9.74
CA ASN A 165 17.54 3.71 -10.82
C ASN A 165 16.56 4.89 -10.76
N ILE A 166 17.11 6.08 -10.49
CA ILE A 166 16.39 7.35 -10.35
C ILE A 166 15.56 7.70 -11.60
N LYS A 167 15.97 7.26 -12.81
CA LYS A 167 15.21 7.55 -14.03
C LYS A 167 14.11 6.54 -14.31
N ILE A 168 14.35 5.26 -13.99
CA ILE A 168 13.42 4.18 -14.31
C ILE A 168 12.31 4.08 -13.26
N PHE A 169 12.64 4.33 -11.99
CA PHE A 169 11.69 4.25 -10.89
C PHE A 169 10.40 5.06 -11.10
N PRO A 170 10.43 6.36 -11.49
CA PRO A 170 9.21 7.16 -11.62
C PRO A 170 8.36 6.70 -12.79
N ILE A 171 9.00 6.25 -13.88
CA ILE A 171 8.31 5.74 -15.07
C ILE A 171 7.56 4.46 -14.71
N LYS A 172 8.20 3.51 -14.01
CA LYS A 172 7.49 2.28 -13.59
C LYS A 172 6.35 2.59 -12.62
N GLU A 173 6.56 3.47 -11.64
CA GLU A 173 5.53 3.82 -10.67
C GLU A 173 4.36 4.48 -11.39
N ALA A 174 4.62 5.41 -12.32
CA ALA A 174 3.59 6.08 -13.09
C ALA A 174 2.76 5.08 -13.92
N ILE A 175 3.40 4.14 -14.60
CA ILE A 175 2.71 3.11 -15.40
C ILE A 175 1.82 2.24 -14.51
N PHE A 176 2.36 1.65 -13.44
CA PHE A 176 1.59 0.69 -12.62
C PHE A 176 0.55 1.37 -11.73
N ILE A 177 0.81 2.57 -11.22
CA ILE A 177 -0.19 3.35 -10.48
C ILE A 177 -1.30 3.79 -11.44
N SER A 178 -0.99 4.21 -12.67
CA SER A 178 -2.01 4.54 -13.68
C SER A 178 -2.85 3.32 -14.04
N LEU A 179 -2.21 2.17 -14.29
CA LEU A 179 -2.90 0.92 -14.59
C LEU A 179 -3.84 0.52 -13.44
N PHE A 180 -3.36 0.57 -12.20
CA PHE A 180 -4.17 0.29 -11.02
C PHE A 180 -5.36 1.26 -10.92
N THR A 181 -5.12 2.56 -11.04
CA THR A 181 -6.16 3.61 -10.97
C THR A 181 -7.22 3.44 -12.04
N ALA A 182 -6.83 3.07 -13.26
CA ALA A 182 -7.71 2.92 -14.41
C ALA A 182 -8.54 1.62 -14.37
N THR A 183 -8.13 0.62 -13.59
CA THR A 183 -8.74 -0.72 -13.62
C THR A 183 -9.48 -1.05 -12.33
N VAL A 184 -8.77 -1.12 -11.20
CA VAL A 184 -9.30 -1.67 -9.95
C VAL A 184 -10.49 -0.87 -9.39
N PRO A 185 -10.43 0.47 -9.25
CA PRO A 185 -11.55 1.24 -8.70
C PRO A 185 -12.83 1.12 -9.54
N PHE A 186 -12.70 1.01 -10.87
CA PHE A 186 -13.83 0.97 -11.79
C PHE A 186 -14.60 -0.36 -11.75
N LEU A 187 -13.96 -1.46 -11.34
CA LEU A 187 -14.65 -2.74 -11.13
C LEU A 187 -15.76 -2.66 -10.07
N ASN A 188 -15.66 -1.72 -9.12
CA ASN A 188 -16.70 -1.51 -8.13
C ASN A 188 -18.01 -0.98 -8.75
N TYR A 189 -17.93 -0.30 -9.90
CA TYR A 189 -19.06 0.30 -10.61
C TYR A 189 -19.79 -0.65 -11.57
N ILE A 190 -19.38 -1.92 -11.67
CA ILE A 190 -20.11 -2.93 -12.45
C ILE A 190 -21.56 -3.04 -11.92
N HIS A 191 -22.55 -2.90 -12.78
CA HIS A 191 -23.96 -2.92 -12.37
C HIS A 191 -24.41 -4.34 -12.01
N GLN A 192 -24.66 -4.60 -10.72
CA GLN A 192 -24.97 -5.95 -10.23
C GLN A 192 -26.24 -6.54 -10.87
N VAL A 193 -27.27 -5.70 -11.05
CA VAL A 193 -28.56 -6.15 -11.61
C VAL A 193 -28.46 -6.46 -13.10
N ASN A 194 -27.71 -5.66 -13.87
CA ASN A 194 -27.64 -5.84 -15.33
C ASN A 194 -26.72 -7.01 -15.71
N TYR A 195 -25.70 -7.28 -14.91
CA TYR A 195 -24.69 -8.30 -15.19
C TYR A 195 -24.83 -9.55 -14.32
N GLY A 196 -25.84 -9.63 -13.43
CA GLY A 196 -26.01 -10.73 -12.49
C GLY A 196 -24.83 -10.90 -11.51
N ALA A 197 -24.00 -9.88 -11.34
CA ALA A 197 -22.76 -9.95 -10.59
C ALA A 197 -22.99 -9.71 -9.09
N THR A 198 -22.48 -10.62 -8.25
CA THR A 198 -22.50 -10.46 -6.80
C THR A 198 -21.34 -9.57 -6.31
N THR A 199 -21.37 -9.17 -5.04
CA THR A 199 -20.22 -8.50 -4.40
C THR A 199 -18.97 -9.38 -4.41
N PHE A 200 -19.15 -10.69 -4.24
CA PHE A 200 -18.04 -11.64 -4.28
C PHE A 200 -17.38 -11.67 -5.67
N ASP A 201 -18.17 -11.67 -6.74
CA ASP A 201 -17.65 -11.68 -8.12
C ASP A 201 -16.81 -10.42 -8.41
N LYS A 202 -17.28 -9.25 -7.97
CA LYS A 202 -16.51 -8.00 -8.06
C LYS A 202 -15.18 -8.11 -7.31
N MET A 203 -15.21 -8.62 -6.08
CA MET A 203 -13.99 -8.82 -5.28
C MET A 203 -13.03 -9.79 -5.96
N PHE A 204 -13.53 -10.90 -6.50
CA PHE A 204 -12.72 -11.89 -7.20
C PHE A 204 -12.07 -11.31 -8.47
N LEU A 205 -12.81 -10.54 -9.26
CA LEU A 205 -12.26 -9.82 -10.41
C LEU A 205 -11.19 -8.80 -10.00
N ILE A 206 -11.43 -8.04 -8.93
CA ILE A 206 -10.43 -7.12 -8.36
C ILE A 206 -9.15 -7.87 -8.00
N LEU A 207 -9.26 -9.05 -7.37
CA LEU A 207 -8.09 -9.87 -7.03
C LEU A 207 -7.33 -10.34 -8.24
N ILE A 208 -8.01 -10.79 -9.30
CA ILE A 208 -7.36 -11.22 -10.54
C ILE A 208 -6.57 -10.06 -11.14
N VAL A 209 -7.18 -8.88 -11.24
CA VAL A 209 -6.53 -7.69 -11.80
C VAL A 209 -5.36 -7.22 -10.92
N VAL A 210 -5.51 -7.23 -9.60
CA VAL A 210 -4.43 -6.91 -8.66
C VAL A 210 -3.31 -7.94 -8.78
N ALA A 211 -3.60 -9.23 -8.80
CA ALA A 211 -2.62 -10.30 -8.92
C ALA A 211 -1.82 -10.17 -10.22
N PHE A 212 -2.52 -9.94 -11.34
CA PHE A 212 -1.89 -9.73 -12.64
C PHE A 212 -0.99 -8.49 -12.64
N THR A 213 -1.48 -7.37 -12.09
CA THR A 213 -0.72 -6.12 -12.01
C THR A 213 0.52 -6.27 -11.12
N ILE A 214 0.39 -6.91 -9.95
CA ILE A 214 1.51 -7.23 -9.05
C ILE A 214 2.50 -8.16 -9.76
N TYR A 215 2.01 -9.20 -10.44
CA TYR A 215 2.86 -10.14 -11.16
C TYR A 215 3.71 -9.46 -12.23
N ILE A 216 3.11 -8.64 -13.10
CA ILE A 216 3.86 -7.91 -14.13
C ILE A 216 4.84 -6.93 -13.47
N SER A 217 4.40 -6.20 -12.45
CA SER A 217 5.27 -5.24 -11.74
C SER A 217 6.46 -5.91 -11.06
N SER A 218 6.36 -7.20 -10.70
CA SER A 218 7.45 -7.94 -10.05
C SER A 218 8.71 -8.03 -10.92
N TYR A 219 8.58 -7.98 -12.25
CA TYR A 219 9.71 -7.92 -13.18
C TYR A 219 10.48 -6.59 -13.08
N PHE A 220 9.86 -5.56 -12.53
CA PHE A 220 10.41 -4.23 -12.29
C PHE A 220 10.64 -3.96 -10.79
N GLY A 221 10.68 -5.00 -9.95
CA GLY A 221 10.88 -4.87 -8.51
C GLY A 221 9.67 -4.40 -7.73
N TYR A 222 8.47 -4.67 -8.25
CA TYR A 222 7.17 -4.25 -7.74
C TYR A 222 6.99 -2.73 -7.77
N TYR A 223 5.74 -2.29 -7.77
CA TYR A 223 5.38 -0.89 -7.57
C TYR A 223 4.85 -0.69 -6.16
N ALA A 224 4.81 0.55 -5.69
CA ALA A 224 4.25 0.88 -4.39
C ALA A 224 2.71 0.81 -4.46
N PHE A 225 2.16 -0.40 -4.36
CA PHE A 225 0.71 -0.66 -4.35
C PHE A 225 -0.03 0.25 -3.35
N HIS A 226 0.60 0.51 -2.21
CA HIS A 226 0.14 1.44 -1.19
C HIS A 226 1.30 2.35 -0.80
N ILE A 227 1.04 3.66 -0.64
CA ILE A 227 2.03 4.68 -0.23
C ILE A 227 2.77 4.33 1.07
N PHE A 228 2.16 3.48 1.91
CA PHE A 228 2.68 3.09 3.20
C PHE A 228 3.97 2.28 3.09
N PHE A 229 4.16 1.48 2.02
CA PHE A 229 5.40 0.73 1.83
C PHE A 229 6.59 1.67 1.62
N SER A 230 6.44 2.70 0.77
CA SER A 230 7.48 3.71 0.57
C SER A 230 7.72 4.55 1.83
N PHE A 231 6.65 4.89 2.57
CA PHE A 231 6.75 5.57 3.86
C PHE A 231 7.55 4.75 4.88
N MET A 232 7.26 3.46 5.03
CA MET A 232 7.96 2.59 5.98
C MET A 232 9.43 2.37 5.62
N ASN A 233 9.75 2.24 4.32
CA ASN A 233 11.15 2.16 3.89
C ASN A 233 11.93 3.42 4.30
N LEU A 234 11.34 4.60 4.13
CA LEU A 234 11.92 5.86 4.60
C LEU A 234 12.10 5.88 6.13
N VAL A 235 11.06 5.54 6.89
CA VAL A 235 11.11 5.50 8.37
C VAL A 235 12.21 4.55 8.86
N LEU A 236 12.27 3.33 8.32
CA LEU A 236 13.29 2.34 8.69
C LEU A 236 14.70 2.80 8.34
N SER A 237 14.88 3.44 7.18
CA SER A 237 16.20 3.99 6.80
C SER A 237 16.61 5.17 7.69
N ILE A 238 15.68 6.03 8.10
CA ILE A 238 15.95 7.09 9.08
C ILE A 238 16.36 6.47 10.43
N ILE A 239 15.59 5.50 10.94
CA ILE A 239 15.90 4.81 12.21
C ILE A 239 17.28 4.15 12.14
N TYR A 240 17.61 3.50 11.02
CA TYR A 240 18.92 2.87 10.83
C TYR A 240 20.07 3.88 10.91
N VAL A 241 19.95 5.01 10.22
CA VAL A 241 20.98 6.05 10.24
C VAL A 241 21.08 6.70 11.60
N LEU A 242 19.96 7.01 12.27
CA LEU A 242 19.98 7.53 13.63
C LEU A 242 20.64 6.56 14.60
N SER A 243 20.30 5.27 14.55
CA SER A 243 20.92 4.23 15.37
C SER A 243 22.44 4.15 15.16
N ASN A 244 22.88 4.23 13.91
CA ASN A 244 24.30 4.19 13.58
C ASN A 244 25.03 5.49 13.94
N LEU A 245 24.38 6.65 13.81
CA LEU A 245 24.93 7.93 14.26
C LEU A 245 25.11 7.94 15.78
N ILE A 246 24.14 7.44 16.53
CA ILE A 246 24.24 7.28 17.99
C ILE A 246 25.41 6.37 18.34
N LYS A 247 25.52 5.20 17.70
CA LYS A 247 26.66 4.29 17.89
C LYS A 247 27.99 4.93 17.51
N TYR A 248 28.04 5.72 16.44
CA TYR A 248 29.24 6.42 15.99
C TYR A 248 29.66 7.50 16.99
N VAL A 249 28.73 8.33 17.46
CA VAL A 249 28.99 9.34 18.51
C VAL A 249 29.44 8.68 19.80
N TRP A 250 28.87 7.52 20.15
CA TRP A 250 29.28 6.75 21.33
C TRP A 250 30.66 6.11 21.17
N ASN A 251 30.96 5.52 20.00
CA ASN A 251 32.22 4.83 19.69
C ASN A 251 33.36 5.76 19.24
N LEU A 252 33.09 7.03 18.96
CA LEU A 252 34.11 8.07 18.75
C LEU A 252 35.00 8.27 19.99
N LYS A 253 34.61 7.73 21.16
CA LYS A 253 35.48 7.59 22.33
C LYS A 253 36.54 6.49 22.21
N VAL A 254 36.45 5.56 21.25
CA VAL A 254 37.24 4.31 21.29
C VAL A 254 38.09 4.01 20.05
N ASN A 255 37.73 4.36 18.81
CA ASN A 255 38.66 4.20 17.67
C ASN A 255 38.26 5.04 16.43
N LYS A 256 39.22 5.80 15.88
CA LYS A 256 39.12 6.47 14.57
C LYS A 256 39.69 5.54 13.49
N VAL A 257 39.25 5.75 12.25
CA VAL A 257 39.82 5.23 10.98
C VAL A 257 39.12 3.99 10.40
N ASN A 258 38.01 4.25 9.68
CA ASN A 258 37.64 3.69 8.34
C ASN A 258 36.17 3.97 7.92
N ASP A 259 35.44 4.83 8.64
CA ASP A 259 33.99 4.98 8.51
C ASP A 259 33.46 5.93 7.41
N LYS A 260 34.31 6.64 6.66
CA LYS A 260 33.81 7.62 5.65
C LYS A 260 32.98 6.95 4.55
N THR A 261 33.39 5.77 4.07
CA THR A 261 32.69 5.05 2.99
C THR A 261 31.33 4.51 3.45
N LYS A 262 31.22 4.07 4.71
CA LYS A 262 29.95 3.63 5.31
C LYS A 262 28.98 4.82 5.46
N LEU A 263 29.48 5.96 5.92
CA LEU A 263 28.68 7.17 6.11
C LEU A 263 28.14 7.73 4.77
N ILE A 264 28.93 7.67 3.71
CA ILE A 264 28.51 8.04 2.34
C ILE A 264 27.39 7.11 1.85
N ASN A 265 27.53 5.79 2.05
CA ASN A 265 26.51 4.82 1.66
C ASN A 265 25.19 5.02 2.42
N TRP A 266 25.24 5.36 3.71
CA TRP A 266 24.04 5.67 4.50
C TRP A 266 23.27 6.89 3.96
N LYS A 267 23.99 7.98 3.66
CA LYS A 267 23.40 9.17 3.06
C LYS A 267 22.72 8.86 1.74
N LYS A 268 23.40 8.09 0.87
CA LYS A 268 22.85 7.68 -0.42
C LYS A 268 21.54 6.89 -0.28
N ASN A 269 21.47 5.95 0.66
CA ASN A 269 20.28 5.14 0.90
C ASN A 269 19.09 6.01 1.38
N ILE A 270 19.30 6.93 2.32
CA ILE A 270 18.24 7.85 2.76
C ILE A 270 17.76 8.72 1.61
N ILE A 271 18.68 9.31 0.84
CA ILE A 271 18.31 10.17 -0.29
C ILE A 271 17.44 9.40 -1.29
N GLN A 272 17.82 8.15 -1.60
CA GLN A 272 17.06 7.30 -2.49
C GLN A 272 15.67 6.96 -1.92
N ASP A 273 15.57 6.60 -0.64
CA ASP A 273 14.29 6.26 -0.01
C ASP A 273 13.37 7.49 0.13
N THR A 274 13.93 8.65 0.47
CA THR A 274 13.20 9.94 0.49
C THR A 274 12.68 10.28 -0.89
N TRP A 275 13.54 10.20 -1.90
CA TRP A 275 13.15 10.49 -3.28
C TRP A 275 12.08 9.51 -3.79
N SER A 276 12.22 8.22 -3.48
CA SER A 276 11.22 7.20 -3.84
C SER A 276 9.88 7.48 -3.16
N PHE A 277 9.89 7.84 -1.88
CA PHE A 277 8.70 8.24 -1.14
C PHE A 277 8.03 9.47 -1.75
N LEU A 278 8.78 10.53 -2.07
CA LEU A 278 8.24 11.73 -2.69
C LEU A 278 7.58 11.42 -4.04
N ILE A 279 8.26 10.67 -4.91
CA ILE A 279 7.72 10.28 -6.22
C ILE A 279 6.44 9.45 -6.06
N THR A 280 6.47 8.39 -5.25
CA THR A 280 5.28 7.56 -5.00
C THR A 280 4.13 8.40 -4.45
N SER A 281 4.40 9.30 -3.49
CA SER A 281 3.40 10.16 -2.88
C SER A 281 2.77 11.12 -3.89
N SER A 282 3.60 11.79 -4.69
CA SER A 282 3.14 12.69 -5.74
C SER A 282 2.29 11.96 -6.78
N LEU A 283 2.72 10.79 -7.25
CA LEU A 283 1.97 9.99 -8.22
C LEU A 283 0.66 9.46 -7.65
N THR A 284 0.66 9.02 -6.39
CA THR A 284 -0.54 8.58 -5.65
C THR A 284 -1.59 9.68 -5.55
N ILE A 285 -1.18 10.94 -5.54
CA ILE A 285 -2.09 12.09 -5.50
C ILE A 285 -2.49 12.51 -6.92
N VAL A 286 -1.52 12.73 -7.80
CA VAL A 286 -1.74 13.36 -9.12
C VAL A 286 -2.54 12.44 -10.05
N ILE A 287 -2.20 11.15 -10.13
CA ILE A 287 -2.83 10.21 -11.07
C ILE A 287 -4.35 10.08 -10.83
N PRO A 288 -4.86 9.77 -9.62
CA PRO A 288 -6.30 9.66 -9.41
C PRO A 288 -7.05 10.97 -9.61
N LEU A 289 -6.43 12.13 -9.36
CA LEU A 289 -7.05 13.42 -9.65
C LEU A 289 -7.22 13.66 -11.15
N ILE A 290 -6.20 13.32 -11.96
CA ILE A 290 -6.27 13.42 -13.42
C ILE A 290 -7.32 12.45 -13.98
N PHE A 291 -7.25 11.17 -13.62
CA PHE A 291 -8.21 10.16 -14.08
C PHE A 291 -9.64 10.49 -13.65
N GLY A 292 -9.83 10.88 -12.39
CA GLY A 292 -11.12 11.28 -11.86
C GLY A 292 -11.72 12.47 -12.60
N SER A 293 -10.90 13.49 -12.92
CA SER A 293 -11.34 14.65 -13.69
C SER A 293 -11.75 14.28 -15.11
N ILE A 294 -10.94 13.48 -15.82
CA ILE A 294 -11.25 13.02 -17.19
C ILE A 294 -12.57 12.26 -17.20
N VAL A 295 -12.73 11.29 -16.29
CA VAL A 295 -13.95 10.47 -16.23
C VAL A 295 -15.16 11.32 -15.85
N ALA A 296 -15.04 12.20 -14.86
CA ALA A 296 -16.12 13.11 -14.49
C ALA A 296 -16.60 13.97 -15.67
N GLN A 297 -15.66 14.51 -16.46
CA GLN A 297 -15.99 15.29 -17.66
C GLN A 297 -16.70 14.45 -18.72
N VAL A 298 -16.24 13.21 -18.97
CA VAL A 298 -16.90 12.28 -19.90
C VAL A 298 -18.33 11.98 -19.44
N LEU A 299 -18.57 11.77 -18.14
CA LEU A 299 -19.90 11.49 -17.60
C LEU A 299 -20.85 12.68 -17.75
N ILE A 300 -20.38 13.88 -17.39
CA ILE A 300 -21.16 15.12 -17.54
C ILE A 300 -21.53 15.38 -18.99
N HIS A 301 -20.61 15.12 -19.93
CA HIS A 301 -20.85 15.34 -21.35
C HIS A 301 -21.76 14.28 -21.97
N SER A 302 -21.53 13.00 -21.67
CA SER A 302 -22.29 11.88 -22.23
C SER A 302 -23.68 11.71 -21.64
N GLY A 303 -23.93 12.23 -20.43
CA GLY A 303 -25.16 11.96 -19.69
C GLY A 303 -25.25 10.52 -19.17
N ALA A 304 -24.21 9.70 -19.37
CA ALA A 304 -24.17 8.33 -18.86
C ALA A 304 -23.93 8.36 -17.35
N GLY A 305 -24.87 7.83 -16.58
CA GLY A 305 -24.75 7.63 -15.13
C GLY A 305 -23.58 6.73 -14.76
N LEU A 306 -22.79 7.10 -13.74
CA LEU A 306 -22.15 6.09 -12.91
C LEU A 306 -23.21 5.53 -11.96
N ASN A 307 -23.32 4.21 -11.91
CA ASN A 307 -24.16 3.55 -10.92
C ASN A 307 -23.44 3.59 -9.57
N PHE A 308 -23.76 4.62 -8.79
CA PHE A 308 -23.25 4.81 -7.43
C PHE A 308 -23.94 3.91 -6.40
#